data_AF-A0A0B1YNJ7-F1
#
_entry.id   AF-A0A0B1YNJ7-F1
#
_cell.length_a   1.000
_cell.length_b   1.000
_cell.length_c   1.000
_cell.angle_alpha   90.00
_cell.angle_beta   90.00
_cell.angle_gamma   90.00
#
_symmetry.space_group_name_H-M   'P 1'
#
loop_
_entity.id
_entity.type
_entity.pdbx_description
1 polymer ?
#
loop_
_entity_poly.entity_id
_entity_poly.type
_entity_poly.pdbx_seq_one_letter_code
_entity_poly.pdbx_strand_id
1 'polypeptide(L)' 'MAAALAGAETGAVVGSFAGPLGTVFGGLAGAVIAGLAGSAAGCAAGSVVGAAIDANVLDNYRCLACQHVFSVVQD' A
#
# COMPACT_ATOMS: atom_id res chain seq x y z
N MET A 1 4.37 2.27 -7.82
CA MET A 1 5.21 2.08 -9.03
C MET A 1 5.65 0.62 -9.18
N ALA A 2 6.31 0.03 -8.17
CA ALA A 2 6.82 -1.35 -8.26
C ALA A 2 5.75 -2.38 -8.67
N ALA A 3 4.58 -2.37 -8.03
CA ALA A 3 3.48 -3.28 -8.39
C ALA A 3 2.98 -3.07 -9.83
N ALA A 4 2.84 -1.82 -10.28
CA ALA A 4 2.43 -1.53 -11.66
C ALA A 4 3.48 -1.97 -12.68
N LEU A 5 4.77 -1.78 -12.40
CA LEU A 5 5.85 -2.26 -13.27
C LEU A 5 5.87 -3.79 -13.34
N ALA A 6 5.71 -4.45 -12.18
CA ALA A 6 5.57 -5.89 -12.05
C ALA A 6 4.37 -6.46 -12.82
N GLY A 7 3.23 -5.75 -12.76
CA GLY A 7 2.06 -6.07 -13.57
C GLY A 7 2.29 -5.84 -15.06
N ALA A 8 3.03 -4.79 -15.43
CA ALA A 8 3.34 -4.49 -16.82
C ALA A 8 4.23 -5.55 -17.46
N GLU A 9 5.28 -6.00 -16.76
CA GLU A 9 6.17 -7.05 -17.25
C GLU A 9 5.44 -8.40 -17.37
N THR A 10 4.67 -8.81 -16.35
CA THR A 10 3.91 -10.06 -16.43
C THR A 10 2.83 -9.99 -17.51
N GLY A 11 2.11 -8.88 -17.61
CA GLY A 11 1.11 -8.65 -18.64
C GLY A 11 1.70 -8.63 -20.05
N ALA A 12 2.88 -8.04 -20.23
CA ALA A 12 3.59 -8.04 -21.50
C ALA A 12 4.08 -9.45 -21.88
N VAL A 13 4.62 -10.21 -20.93
CA VAL A 13 5.05 -11.61 -21.14
C VAL A 13 3.88 -12.48 -21.54
N VAL A 14 2.75 -12.41 -20.82
CA VAL A 14 1.53 -13.18 -21.16
C VAL A 14 0.91 -12.67 -22.47
N GLY A 15 0.95 -11.38 -22.73
CA GLY A 15 0.43 -10.79 -23.97
C GLY A 15 1.27 -11.12 -25.21
N SER A 16 2.56 -11.45 -25.03
CA SER A 16 3.47 -11.73 -26.14
C SER A 16 3.08 -12.96 -26.96
N PHE A 17 2.32 -13.90 -26.38
CA PHE A 17 1.73 -15.04 -27.11
C PHE A 17 0.80 -14.62 -28.24
N ALA A 18 0.22 -13.42 -28.18
CA ALA A 18 -0.63 -12.84 -29.22
C ALA A 18 0.13 -11.87 -30.16
N GLY A 19 1.46 -11.82 -30.09
CA GLY A 19 2.31 -10.96 -30.90
C GLY A 19 2.53 -9.55 -30.33
N PRO A 20 3.11 -8.62 -31.11
CA PRO A 20 3.60 -7.33 -30.59
C PRO A 20 2.51 -6.45 -29.97
N LEU A 21 1.32 -6.45 -30.57
CA LEU A 21 0.17 -5.73 -30.04
C LEU A 21 -0.27 -6.32 -28.69
N GLY A 22 -0.26 -7.66 -28.58
CA GLY A 22 -0.56 -8.36 -27.34
C GLY A 22 0.40 -7.97 -26.22
N THR A 23 1.70 -7.84 -26.49
CA THR A 23 2.69 -7.38 -25.52
C THR A 23 2.39 -5.97 -24.99
N VAL A 24 2.03 -5.03 -25.88
CA VAL A 24 1.75 -3.64 -25.50
C VAL A 24 0.48 -3.53 -24.67
N PHE A 25 -0.62 -4.12 -25.15
CA PHE A 25 -1.91 -4.06 -24.44
C PHE A 25 -1.90 -4.91 -23.18
N GLY A 26 -1.24 -6.07 -23.21
CA GLY A 26 -1.05 -6.92 -22.04
C GLY A 26 -0.28 -6.21 -20.94
N GLY A 27 0.82 -5.52 -21.30
CA GLY A 27 1.59 -4.73 -20.35
C GLY A 27 0.80 -3.55 -19.77
N LEU A 28 0.07 -2.80 -20.60
CA LEU A 28 -0.79 -1.71 -20.12
C LEU A 28 -1.89 -2.21 -19.16
N ALA A 29 -2.61 -3.26 -19.55
CA ALA A 29 -3.65 -3.85 -18.72
C ALA A 29 -3.08 -4.39 -17.40
N GLY A 30 -1.97 -5.13 -17.46
CA GLY A 30 -1.28 -5.65 -16.29
C GLY A 30 -0.81 -4.54 -15.35
N ALA A 31 -0.27 -3.44 -15.89
CA ALA A 31 0.17 -2.29 -15.11
C ALA A 31 -0.97 -1.63 -14.33
N VAL A 32 -2.12 -1.43 -14.99
CA VAL A 32 -3.31 -0.83 -14.38
C VAL A 32 -3.86 -1.73 -13.27
N ILE A 33 -4.04 -3.03 -13.56
CA ILE A 33 -4.58 -3.98 -12.59
C ILE A 33 -3.68 -4.07 -11.35
N ALA A 34 -2.38 -4.27 -11.54
CA ALA A 34 -1.45 -4.38 -10.44
C ALA A 34 -1.24 -3.06 -9.69
N GLY A 35 -1.34 -1.92 -10.39
CA GLY A 35 -1.34 -0.59 -9.77
C GLY A 35 -2.53 -0.37 -8.83
N LEU A 36 -3.74 -0.77 -9.27
CA LEU A 36 -4.96 -0.68 -8.47
C LEU A 36 -4.97 -1.65 -7.30
N ALA A 37 -4.57 -2.91 -7.53
CA ALA A 37 -4.45 -3.89 -6.45
C ALA A 37 -3.39 -3.47 -5.42
N GLY A 38 -2.25 -2.97 -5.89
CA GLY A 38 -1.17 -2.48 -5.04
C GLY A 38 -1.56 -1.24 -4.22
N SER A 39 -2.37 -0.33 -4.77
CA SER A 39 -2.86 0.83 -4.01
C SER A 39 -3.84 0.43 -2.92
N ALA A 40 -4.79 -0.48 -3.21
CA ALA A 40 -5.71 -1.00 -2.22
C ALA A 40 -4.97 -1.73 -1.08
N ALA A 41 -4.01 -2.60 -1.42
CA ALA A 41 -3.16 -3.26 -0.45
C ALA A 41 -2.34 -2.26 0.39
N GLY A 42 -1.81 -1.21 -0.23
CA GLY A 42 -1.11 -0.13 0.45
C GLY A 42 -1.99 0.63 1.43
N CYS A 43 -3.26 0.91 1.07
CA CYS A 43 -4.22 1.54 1.98
C CYS A 43 -4.53 0.65 3.19
N ALA A 44 -4.74 -0.65 2.98
CA ALA A 44 -5.02 -1.58 4.08
C ALA A 44 -3.79 -1.78 4.99
N ALA A 45 -2.59 -1.89 4.42
CA ALA A 45 -1.36 -1.93 5.21
C ALA A 45 -1.16 -0.62 6.00
N GLY A 46 -1.41 0.53 5.34
CA GLY A 46 -1.29 1.84 5.93
C GLY A 46 -2.29 2.08 7.07
N SER A 47 -3.52 1.57 7.00
CA SER A 47 -4.48 1.70 8.09
C SER A 47 -4.08 0.88 9.31
N VAL A 48 -3.56 -0.32 9.12
CA VAL A 48 -3.05 -1.16 10.22
C VAL A 48 -1.83 -0.52 10.88
N VAL A 49 -0.86 -0.07 10.08
CA VAL A 49 0.33 0.62 10.59
C VAL A 49 -0.07 1.93 11.28
N GLY A 50 -0.98 2.69 10.69
CA GLY A 50 -1.50 3.93 11.25
C GLY A 50 -2.17 3.72 12.61
N ALA A 51 -3.01 2.68 12.75
CA ALA A 51 -3.63 2.32 14.02
C ALA A 51 -2.59 1.91 15.08
N ALA A 52 -1.56 1.16 14.70
CA ALA A 52 -0.47 0.81 15.61
C ALA A 52 0.31 2.05 16.07
N ILE A 53 0.56 3.01 15.16
CA ILE A 53 1.24 4.27 15.50
C ILE A 53 0.35 5.13 16.41
N ASP A 54 -0.95 5.23 16.10
CA ASP A 54 -1.92 5.97 16.90
C ASP A 54 -1.91 5.48 18.36
N ALA A 55 -2.06 4.17 18.56
CA ALA A 55 -2.13 3.56 19.89
C ALA A 55 -0.79 3.57 20.66
N ASN A 56 0.36 3.41 19.98
CA ASN A 56 1.65 3.26 20.66
C ASN A 56 2.47 4.56 20.75
N VAL A 57 2.20 5.53 19.89
CA VAL A 57 3.00 6.76 19.75
C VAL A 57 2.17 8.02 20.01
N LEU A 58 0.94 8.12 19.48
CA LEU A 58 0.12 9.34 19.60
C LEU A 58 -0.82 9.35 20.81
N ASP A 59 -1.29 8.19 21.28
CA ASP A 59 -2.08 8.05 22.51
C ASP A 59 -1.24 8.22 23.80
N ASN A 60 -0.01 8.69 23.65
CA ASN A 60 0.84 9.14 24.74
C ASN A 60 0.50 10.61 25.08
N TYR A 61 -0.57 10.82 25.83
CA TYR A 61 -0.92 12.16 26.28
C TYR A 61 0.08 12.63 27.33
N ARG A 62 0.77 13.74 27.05
CA ARG A 62 1.72 14.35 27.97
C ARG A 62 1.23 15.71 28.43
N CYS A 63 1.08 15.88 29.74
CA CYS A 63 0.74 17.20 30.28
C CYS A 63 1.93 18.15 30.10
N LEU A 64 1.75 19.25 29.36
CA LEU A 64 2.83 20.21 29.11
C LEU A 64 3.25 20.98 30.38
N ALA A 65 2.39 21.06 31.40
CA ALA A 65 2.69 21.74 32.66
C ALA A 65 3.53 20.89 33.63
N CYS A 66 3.21 19.59 33.79
CA CYS A 66 3.88 18.71 34.75
C CYS A 66 4.69 17.56 34.12
N GLN A 67 4.68 17.45 32.80
CA GLN A 67 5.40 16.44 32.00
C GLN A 67 4.99 14.98 32.26
N HIS A 68 3.94 14.73 33.06
CA HIS A 68 3.39 13.40 33.28
C HIS A 68 2.73 12.85 32.00
N VAL A 69 2.95 11.56 31.74
CA VAL A 69 2.47 10.85 30.55
C VAL A 69 1.36 9.88 30.97
N PHE A 70 0.26 9.90 30.25
CA PHE A 70 -0.93 9.08 30.45
C PHE A 70 -1.44 8.58 29.09
N SER A 71 -2.03 7.39 29.04
CA SER A 71 -2.70 6.88 27.84
C SER A 71 -4.10 6.39 28.20
N VAL A 72 -5.00 6.36 27.21
CA VAL A 72 -6.38 5.86 27.36
C VAL A 72 -6.48 4.33 27.30
N VAL A 73 -5.39 3.63 26.98
CA VAL A 73 -5.34 2.17 27.04
C VAL A 73 -5.24 1.75 28.50
N GLN A 74 -6.38 1.42 29.09
CA GLN A 74 -6.47 0.55 30.26
C GLN A 74 -7.08 -0.77 29.78
N ASP A 75 -6.25 -1.81 29.87
CA ASP A 75 -6.47 -3.24 29.55
C ASP A 75 -6.45 -3.66 28.06
#